data_AF-A0A1M3N0Z9-F1
#
_entry.id   AF-A0A1M3N0Z9-F1
#
_cell.length_a   1.000
_cell.length_b   1.000
_cell.length_c   1.000
_cell.angle_alpha   90.00
_cell.angle_beta   90.00
_cell.angle_gamma   90.00
#
_symmetry.space_group_name_H-M   'P 1'
#
loop_
_entity.id
_entity.type
_entity.pdbx_description
1 polymer ?
#
loop_
_entity_poly.entity_id
_entity_poly.type
_entity_poly.pdbx_seq_one_letter_code
_entity_poly.pdbx_strand_id
1 'polypeptide(L)'
;MKANTTNTTNTTPQEWLRSAGAQGDVIDGLARFGDWATLYRECPRGDWLLAIAERLGVDHVALVRAAIACARIADGDEEATAVLDAAARWTEDRGAASEVAEATRALEAAASRAVDPASEAAGRAALAVGLGIDDRGVLPSAPAAAAESVMVASIDCGLELAMRWAHDKCASAVRSAVPWSTFDACIARIGSQS
;
A
#
# COMPACT_ATOMS: atom_id res chain seq x y z
N MET A 1 17.24 -43.53 4.54
CA MET A 1 17.45 -42.11 4.87
C MET A 1 16.21 -41.34 4.46
N LYS A 2 15.33 -41.01 5.40
CA LYS A 2 14.19 -40.12 5.15
C LYS A 2 14.69 -38.70 5.38
N ALA A 3 14.49 -37.82 4.41
CA ALA A 3 14.77 -36.40 4.55
C ALA A 3 13.96 -35.89 5.74
N ASN A 4 14.67 -35.39 6.76
CA ASN A 4 14.06 -34.72 7.90
C ASN A 4 13.75 -33.30 7.42
N THR A 5 12.54 -33.10 6.91
CA THR A 5 12.04 -31.77 6.56
C THR A 5 11.88 -31.00 7.86
N THR A 6 12.90 -30.22 8.20
CA THR A 6 12.92 -29.33 9.35
C THR A 6 11.73 -28.37 9.27
N ASN A 7 10.88 -28.42 10.30
CA ASN A 7 9.77 -27.51 10.55
C ASN A 7 10.21 -26.05 10.32
N THR A 8 9.74 -25.43 9.25
CA THR A 8 9.56 -23.98 9.21
C THR A 8 8.62 -23.64 10.35
N THR A 9 9.04 -22.76 11.26
CA THR A 9 8.15 -22.25 12.32
C THR A 9 6.91 -21.67 11.66
N ASN A 10 5.76 -22.36 11.82
CA ASN A 10 4.42 -21.92 11.39
C ASN A 10 3.99 -20.70 12.22
N THR A 11 4.72 -19.59 12.14
CA THR A 11 4.31 -18.34 12.76
C THR A 11 3.09 -17.85 12.00
N THR A 12 1.96 -17.81 12.70
CA THR A 12 0.72 -17.28 12.13
C THR A 12 0.93 -15.82 11.75
N PRO A 13 0.17 -15.29 10.78
CA PRO A 13 0.27 -13.87 10.44
C PRO A 13 0.08 -12.96 11.66
N GLN A 14 -0.80 -13.32 12.59
CA GLN A 14 -1.03 -12.52 13.81
C GLN A 14 0.18 -12.50 14.75
N GLU A 15 0.83 -13.64 14.96
CA GLU A 15 2.03 -13.73 15.80
C GLU A 15 3.16 -12.89 15.23
N TRP A 16 3.36 -12.97 13.91
CA TRP A 16 4.38 -12.17 13.23
C TRP A 16 4.04 -10.69 13.24
N LEU A 17 2.78 -10.30 12.97
CA LEU A 17 2.38 -8.89 13.00
C LEU A 17 2.59 -8.27 14.38
N ARG A 18 2.32 -9.03 15.45
CA ARG A 18 2.58 -8.59 16.82
C ARG A 18 4.07 -8.37 17.07
N SER A 19 4.94 -9.29 16.63
CA SER A 19 6.40 -9.12 16.78
C SER A 19 6.95 -7.99 15.92
N ALA A 20 6.33 -7.73 14.77
CA ALA A 20 6.65 -6.62 13.86
C ALA A 20 6.07 -5.26 14.32
N GLY A 21 5.44 -5.19 15.50
CA GLY A 21 4.94 -3.94 16.08
C GLY A 21 3.66 -3.40 15.42
N ALA A 22 2.85 -4.26 14.79
CA ALA A 22 1.54 -3.86 14.28
C ALA A 22 0.62 -3.38 15.42
N GLN A 23 -0.22 -2.39 15.12
CA GLN A 23 -1.20 -1.86 16.07
C GLN A 23 -2.28 -2.91 16.39
N GLY A 24 -2.86 -2.81 17.59
CA GLY A 24 -3.82 -3.81 18.11
C GLY A 24 -5.06 -3.94 17.24
N ASP A 25 -5.60 -2.84 16.72
CA ASP A 25 -6.75 -2.81 15.83
C ASP A 25 -6.50 -3.50 14.48
N VAL A 26 -5.28 -3.36 13.93
CA VAL A 26 -4.84 -4.09 12.73
C VAL A 26 -4.78 -5.60 13.02
N ILE A 27 -4.22 -5.99 14.17
CA ILE A 27 -4.14 -7.39 14.58
C ILE A 27 -5.55 -7.98 14.74
N ASP A 28 -6.45 -7.26 15.41
CA ASP A 28 -7.84 -7.69 15.62
C ASP A 28 -8.60 -7.80 14.30
N GLY A 29 -8.44 -6.82 13.40
CA GLY A 29 -9.06 -6.82 12.06
C GLY A 29 -8.57 -7.95 11.15
N LEU A 30 -7.35 -8.45 11.37
CA LEU A 30 -6.74 -9.55 10.63
C LEU A 30 -6.84 -10.90 11.35
N ALA A 31 -7.37 -10.95 12.58
CA ALA A 31 -7.45 -12.16 13.40
C ALA A 31 -8.27 -13.28 12.76
N ARG A 32 -9.18 -12.95 11.83
CA ARG A 32 -10.00 -13.91 11.08
C ARG A 32 -9.24 -14.76 10.05
N PHE A 33 -7.98 -14.42 9.73
CA PHE A 33 -7.20 -15.12 8.71
C PHE A 33 -6.17 -16.06 9.34
N GLY A 34 -6.43 -17.36 9.33
CA GLY A 34 -5.58 -18.35 10.02
C GLY A 34 -4.21 -18.60 9.38
N ASP A 35 -4.01 -18.18 8.13
CA ASP A 35 -2.79 -18.40 7.37
C ASP A 35 -2.50 -17.25 6.40
N TRP A 36 -1.24 -17.17 5.96
CA TRP A 36 -0.74 -16.11 5.07
C TRP A 36 -1.42 -16.08 3.70
N ALA A 37 -1.72 -17.24 3.13
CA ALA A 37 -2.31 -17.31 1.79
C ALA A 37 -3.76 -16.79 1.80
N THR A 38 -4.52 -17.17 2.83
CA THR A 38 -5.87 -16.66 3.07
C THR A 38 -5.84 -15.16 3.39
N LEU A 39 -4.94 -14.70 4.27
CA LEU A 39 -4.79 -13.25 4.53
C LEU A 39 -4.50 -12.48 3.25
N TYR A 40 -3.50 -12.91 2.47
CA TYR A 40 -3.14 -12.25 1.23
C TYR A 40 -4.32 -12.20 0.24
N ARG A 41 -5.04 -13.31 0.07
CA ARG A 41 -6.16 -13.41 -0.87
C ARG A 41 -7.40 -12.63 -0.43
N GLU A 42 -7.68 -12.57 0.87
CA GLU A 42 -8.99 -12.13 1.39
C GLU A 42 -8.94 -10.83 2.20
N CYS A 43 -7.75 -10.30 2.53
CA CYS A 43 -7.64 -9.00 3.17
C CYS A 43 -8.25 -7.92 2.25
N PRO A 44 -9.31 -7.22 2.67
CA PRO A 44 -9.98 -6.24 1.81
C PRO A 44 -9.20 -4.93 1.73
N ARG A 45 -8.16 -4.72 2.55
CA ARG A 45 -7.50 -3.43 2.76
C ARG A 45 -6.14 -3.39 2.07
N GLY A 46 -6.03 -2.56 1.03
CA GLY A 46 -4.77 -2.35 0.32
C GLY A 46 -3.68 -1.71 1.16
N ASP A 47 -4.03 -0.81 2.08
CA ASP A 47 -3.09 -0.20 3.02
C ASP A 47 -2.49 -1.22 3.97
N TRP A 48 -3.29 -2.16 4.48
CA TRP A 48 -2.79 -3.26 5.29
C TRP A 48 -1.90 -4.20 4.48
N LEU A 49 -2.32 -4.63 3.29
CA LEU A 49 -1.50 -5.50 2.44
C LEU A 49 -0.17 -4.85 2.06
N LEU A 50 -0.18 -3.55 1.72
CA LEU A 50 1.03 -2.82 1.35
C LEU A 50 1.97 -2.63 2.55
N ALA A 51 1.42 -2.34 3.74
CA ALA A 51 2.21 -2.23 4.96
C ALA A 51 2.82 -3.58 5.40
N ILE A 52 2.15 -4.68 5.12
CA ILE A 52 2.69 -6.02 5.36
C ILE A 52 3.80 -6.33 4.35
N ALA A 53 3.56 -6.09 3.05
CA ALA A 53 4.55 -6.28 2.00
C ALA A 53 5.84 -5.46 2.27
N GLU A 54 5.68 -4.22 2.72
CA GLU A 54 6.77 -3.35 3.14
C GLU A 54 7.61 -4.01 4.25
N ARG A 55 6.98 -4.41 5.35
CA ARG A 55 7.67 -5.04 6.50
C ARG A 55 8.25 -6.42 6.18
N LEU A 56 7.66 -7.15 5.24
CA LEU A 56 8.17 -8.41 4.72
C LEU A 56 9.44 -8.23 3.86
N GLY A 57 9.80 -6.98 3.53
CA GLY A 57 10.97 -6.69 2.71
C GLY A 57 10.74 -7.01 1.24
N VAL A 58 9.54 -6.75 0.73
CA VAL A 58 9.27 -6.73 -0.72
C VAL A 58 10.10 -5.62 -1.37
N ASP A 59 10.49 -5.84 -2.63
CA ASP A 59 11.24 -4.90 -3.45
C ASP A 59 10.59 -3.51 -3.49
N HIS A 60 11.41 -2.47 -3.42
CA HIS A 60 10.94 -1.09 -3.28
C HIS A 60 10.19 -0.61 -4.53
N VAL A 61 10.67 -0.95 -5.73
CA VAL A 61 10.00 -0.57 -6.98
C VAL A 61 8.61 -1.21 -7.06
N ALA A 62 8.48 -2.48 -6.62
CA ALA A 62 7.16 -3.14 -6.55
C ALA A 62 6.20 -2.44 -5.58
N LEU A 63 6.70 -1.98 -4.42
CA LEU A 63 5.88 -1.22 -3.45
C LEU A 63 5.43 0.14 -4.00
N VAL A 64 6.33 0.87 -4.68
CA VAL A 64 5.99 2.16 -5.31
C VAL A 64 4.95 1.95 -6.41
N ARG A 65 5.10 0.92 -7.26
CA ARG A 65 4.08 0.57 -8.27
C ARG A 65 2.72 0.26 -7.66
N ALA A 66 2.70 -0.49 -6.55
CA ALA A 66 1.47 -0.78 -5.81
C ALA A 66 0.82 0.51 -5.28
N ALA A 67 1.62 1.40 -4.67
CA ALA A 67 1.16 2.67 -4.14
C ALA A 67 0.62 3.61 -5.22
N ILE A 68 1.31 3.72 -6.38
CA ILE A 68 0.83 4.47 -7.55
C ILE A 68 -0.54 3.95 -8.00
N ALA A 69 -0.65 2.63 -8.18
CA ALA A 69 -1.90 2.01 -8.62
C ALA A 69 -3.05 2.23 -7.64
N CYS A 70 -2.75 2.28 -6.33
CA CYS A 70 -3.74 2.64 -5.32
C CYS A 70 -4.11 4.13 -5.36
N ALA A 71 -3.12 5.02 -5.44
CA ALA A 71 -3.35 6.47 -5.49
C ALA A 71 -4.19 6.88 -6.70
N ARG A 72 -4.00 6.22 -7.85
CA ARG A 72 -4.80 6.41 -9.08
C ARG A 72 -6.27 5.98 -8.98
N ILE A 73 -6.70 5.36 -7.87
CA ILE A 73 -8.12 5.07 -7.64
C ILE A 73 -8.87 6.33 -7.23
N ALA A 74 -8.20 7.27 -6.55
CA ALA A 74 -8.74 8.58 -6.25
C ALA A 74 -8.66 9.49 -7.49
N ASP A 75 -9.63 10.38 -7.62
CA ASP A 75 -9.58 11.45 -8.62
C ASP A 75 -8.73 12.58 -8.06
N GLY A 76 -7.53 12.76 -8.62
CA GLY A 76 -6.55 13.72 -8.14
C GLY A 76 -6.31 14.84 -9.14
N ASP A 77 -6.00 16.02 -8.61
CA ASP A 77 -5.72 17.22 -9.40
C ASP A 77 -4.44 17.07 -10.26
N GLU A 78 -4.14 18.08 -11.08
CA GLU A 78 -3.01 18.09 -12.02
C GLU A 78 -1.66 17.81 -11.32
N GLU A 79 -1.40 18.48 -10.19
CA GLU A 79 -0.17 18.28 -9.42
C GLU A 79 -0.07 16.87 -8.82
N ALA A 80 -1.18 16.28 -8.39
CA ALA A 80 -1.21 14.90 -7.89
C ALA A 80 -0.88 13.92 -9.02
N THR A 81 -1.49 14.12 -10.19
CA THR A 81 -1.21 13.33 -11.40
C THR A 81 0.26 13.44 -11.81
N ALA A 82 0.84 14.63 -11.76
CA ALA A 82 2.24 14.86 -12.11
C ALA A 82 3.21 14.06 -11.21
N VAL A 83 2.95 13.98 -9.90
CA VAL A 83 3.74 13.15 -8.97
C VAL A 83 3.64 11.68 -9.36
N LEU A 84 2.43 11.17 -9.61
CA LEU A 84 2.20 9.76 -9.92
C LEU A 84 2.85 9.36 -11.26
N ASP A 85 2.86 10.25 -12.25
CA ASP A 85 3.49 10.01 -13.54
C ASP A 85 5.01 10.09 -13.48
N ALA A 86 5.57 11.03 -12.69
CA ALA A 86 7.00 11.07 -12.42
C ALA A 86 7.46 9.80 -11.69
N ALA A 87 6.72 9.37 -10.66
CA ALA A 87 7.00 8.14 -9.93
C ALA A 87 6.88 6.90 -10.83
N ALA A 88 5.87 6.84 -11.71
CA ALA A 88 5.73 5.76 -12.67
C ALA A 88 6.95 5.66 -13.60
N ARG A 89 7.41 6.78 -14.17
CA ARG A 89 8.64 6.80 -15.00
C ARG A 89 9.88 6.38 -14.21
N TRP A 90 9.99 6.78 -12.95
CA TRP A 90 11.07 6.33 -12.07
C TRP A 90 11.04 4.80 -11.88
N THR A 91 9.87 4.18 -11.66
CA THR A 91 9.76 2.72 -11.51
C THR A 91 10.10 1.93 -12.78
N GLU A 92 10.26 2.60 -13.91
CA GLU A 92 10.60 2.01 -15.21
C GLU A 92 12.03 2.37 -15.65
N ASP A 93 12.83 2.95 -14.74
CA ASP A 93 14.17 3.49 -15.03
C ASP A 93 14.17 4.54 -16.17
N ARG A 94 13.03 5.23 -16.37
CA ARG A 94 12.82 6.27 -17.40
C ARG A 94 12.76 7.70 -16.83
N GLY A 95 12.98 7.87 -15.53
CA GLY A 95 12.96 9.17 -14.86
C GLY A 95 13.84 9.17 -13.61
N ALA A 96 14.31 10.35 -13.21
CA ALA A 96 15.14 10.49 -12.02
C ALA A 96 14.31 10.71 -10.74
N ALA A 97 14.83 10.28 -9.59
CA ALA A 97 14.21 10.55 -8.29
C ALA A 97 14.04 12.06 -8.03
N SER A 98 14.95 12.90 -8.56
CA SER A 98 14.85 14.36 -8.47
C SER A 98 13.61 14.94 -9.15
N GLU A 99 13.13 14.31 -10.23
CA GLU A 99 11.89 14.74 -10.90
C GLU A 99 10.67 14.45 -10.03
N VAL A 100 10.66 13.30 -9.33
CA VAL A 100 9.59 12.97 -8.38
C VAL A 100 9.60 13.95 -7.21
N ALA A 101 10.78 14.27 -6.68
CA ALA A 101 10.95 15.24 -5.60
C ALA A 101 10.54 16.67 -6.00
N GLU A 102 10.77 17.07 -7.26
CA GLU A 102 10.28 18.35 -7.79
C GLU A 102 8.76 18.39 -7.89
N ALA A 103 8.14 17.35 -8.49
CA ALA A 103 6.69 17.25 -8.56
C ALA A 103 6.04 17.21 -7.16
N THR A 104 6.68 16.51 -6.21
CA THR A 104 6.19 16.40 -4.83
C THR A 104 6.19 17.75 -4.13
N ARG A 105 7.27 18.54 -4.26
CA ARG A 105 7.31 19.91 -3.72
C ARG A 105 6.27 20.82 -4.37
N ALA A 106 6.01 20.65 -5.67
CA ALA A 106 4.96 21.41 -6.35
C ALA A 106 3.56 21.06 -5.79
N LEU A 107 3.29 19.78 -5.55
CA LEU A 107 2.05 19.31 -4.92
C LEU A 107 1.91 19.83 -3.48
N GLU A 108 2.96 19.80 -2.67
CA GLU A 108 2.95 20.37 -1.31
C GLU A 108 2.61 21.87 -1.33
N ALA A 109 3.20 22.63 -2.26
CA ALA A 109 2.92 24.04 -2.44
C ALA A 109 1.49 24.32 -2.96
N ALA A 110 0.86 23.33 -3.60
CA ALA A 110 -0.51 23.39 -4.07
C ALA A 110 -1.54 22.95 -3.01
N ALA A 111 -1.13 22.19 -1.99
CA ALA A 111 -2.05 21.58 -1.01
C ALA A 111 -2.98 22.58 -0.32
N SER A 112 -2.51 23.80 -0.02
CA SER A 112 -3.35 24.85 0.58
C SER A 112 -4.44 25.41 -0.34
N ARG A 113 -4.44 25.01 -1.62
CA ARG A 113 -5.42 25.41 -2.64
C ARG A 113 -6.43 24.31 -2.97
N ALA A 114 -6.38 23.16 -2.28
CA ALA A 114 -7.34 22.08 -2.49
C ALA A 114 -8.77 22.60 -2.36
N VAL A 115 -9.60 22.30 -3.36
CA VAL A 115 -10.95 22.88 -3.50
C VAL A 115 -11.94 22.20 -2.56
N ASP A 116 -11.72 20.92 -2.26
CA ASP A 116 -12.56 20.12 -1.38
C ASP A 116 -11.76 19.00 -0.68
N PRO A 117 -12.33 18.37 0.37
CA PRO A 117 -11.64 17.33 1.13
C PRO A 117 -11.31 16.05 0.34
N ALA A 118 -12.04 15.73 -0.74
CA ALA A 118 -11.74 14.56 -1.55
C ALA A 118 -10.48 14.80 -2.39
N SER A 119 -10.32 15.99 -2.99
CA SER A 119 -9.08 16.42 -3.65
C SER A 119 -7.91 16.51 -2.66
N GLU A 120 -8.13 16.98 -1.44
CA GLU A 120 -7.09 16.99 -0.40
C GLU A 120 -6.59 15.56 -0.08
N ALA A 121 -7.51 14.61 0.09
CA ALA A 121 -7.18 13.21 0.32
C ALA A 121 -6.48 12.56 -0.88
N ALA A 122 -6.88 12.87 -2.12
CA ALA A 122 -6.19 12.42 -3.32
C ALA A 122 -4.76 12.97 -3.41
N GLY A 123 -4.57 14.25 -3.07
CA GLY A 123 -3.26 14.88 -2.95
C GLY A 123 -2.38 14.18 -1.92
N ARG A 124 -2.91 13.84 -0.74
CA ARG A 124 -2.19 13.04 0.28
C ARG A 124 -1.79 11.65 -0.23
N ALA A 125 -2.62 11.00 -1.04
CA ALA A 125 -2.28 9.72 -1.65
C ALA A 125 -1.07 9.85 -2.60
N ALA A 126 -1.05 10.88 -3.44
CA ALA A 126 0.07 11.17 -4.33
C ALA A 126 1.34 11.60 -3.56
N LEU A 127 1.21 12.41 -2.51
CA LEU A 127 2.33 12.79 -1.64
C LEU A 127 2.98 11.56 -1.00
N ALA A 128 2.20 10.60 -0.51
CA ALA A 128 2.72 9.36 0.06
C ALA A 128 3.53 8.54 -0.97
N VAL A 129 3.14 8.57 -2.25
CA VAL A 129 3.93 7.96 -3.35
C VAL A 129 5.24 8.73 -3.57
N GLY A 130 5.17 10.06 -3.66
CA GLY A 130 6.32 10.91 -3.92
C GLY A 130 7.39 10.84 -2.84
N LEU A 131 6.98 11.00 -1.57
CA LEU A 131 7.84 10.81 -0.40
C LEU A 131 8.33 9.37 -0.27
N GLY A 132 7.51 8.42 -0.72
CA GLY A 132 7.79 6.99 -0.70
C GLY A 132 8.98 6.54 -1.55
N ILE A 133 9.51 7.41 -2.42
CA ILE A 133 10.76 7.17 -3.16
C ILE A 133 11.97 7.12 -2.23
N ASP A 134 12.01 7.98 -1.20
CA ASP A 134 13.11 8.04 -0.23
C ASP A 134 12.79 7.26 1.05
N ASP A 135 11.52 7.24 1.47
CA ASP A 135 11.06 6.53 2.66
C ASP A 135 9.92 5.55 2.33
N ARG A 136 10.26 4.28 2.06
CA ARG A 136 9.27 3.23 1.79
C ARG A 136 8.21 3.07 2.90
N GLY A 137 8.50 3.50 4.14
CA GLY A 137 7.60 3.38 5.28
C GLY A 137 6.33 4.22 5.14
N VAL A 138 6.33 5.26 4.29
CA VAL A 138 5.14 6.09 4.06
C VAL A 138 4.22 5.58 2.95
N LEU A 139 4.70 4.65 2.10
CA LEU A 139 3.92 4.13 0.97
C LEU A 139 2.56 3.54 1.36
N PRO A 140 2.39 2.84 2.52
CA PRO A 140 1.09 2.35 2.94
C PRO A 140 0.04 3.43 3.20
N SER A 141 0.42 4.70 3.36
CA SER A 141 -0.52 5.82 3.48
C SER A 141 -1.24 6.14 2.16
N ALA A 142 -0.66 5.80 1.00
CA ALA A 142 -1.26 6.05 -0.30
C ALA A 142 -2.63 5.36 -0.48
N PRO A 143 -2.78 4.03 -0.32
CA PRO A 143 -4.08 3.37 -0.37
C PRO A 143 -5.07 3.84 0.71
N ALA A 144 -4.60 4.21 1.90
CA ALA A 144 -5.48 4.73 2.95
C ALA A 144 -6.10 6.08 2.55
N ALA A 145 -5.27 7.02 2.07
CA ALA A 145 -5.71 8.34 1.61
C ALA A 145 -6.55 8.24 0.32
N ALA A 146 -6.23 7.32 -0.59
CA ALA A 146 -7.05 7.08 -1.77
C ALA A 146 -8.46 6.57 -1.41
N ALA A 147 -8.54 5.63 -0.46
CA ALA A 147 -9.84 5.14 0.02
C ALA A 147 -10.65 6.26 0.70
N GLU A 148 -9.99 7.10 1.51
CA GLU A 148 -10.61 8.26 2.13
C GLU A 148 -11.16 9.25 1.09
N SER A 149 -10.41 9.57 0.03
CA SER A 149 -10.87 10.44 -1.05
C SER A 149 -12.17 9.95 -1.68
N VAL A 150 -12.24 8.66 -2.03
CA VAL A 150 -13.43 8.03 -2.60
C VAL A 150 -14.62 8.05 -1.62
N MET A 151 -14.35 7.79 -0.34
CA MET A 151 -15.38 7.81 0.71
C MET A 151 -15.97 9.21 0.89
N VAL A 152 -15.13 10.23 0.95
CA VAL A 152 -15.57 11.62 1.15
C VAL A 152 -16.32 12.14 -0.08
N ALA A 153 -15.94 11.71 -1.28
CA ALA A 153 -16.66 12.04 -2.52
C ALA A 153 -18.04 11.37 -2.63
N SER A 154 -18.32 10.30 -1.86
CA SER A 154 -19.48 9.43 -2.12
C SER A 154 -20.85 10.00 -1.69
N ILE A 155 -20.89 11.08 -0.91
CA ILE A 155 -22.11 11.71 -0.33
C ILE A 155 -22.93 10.70 0.53
N ASP A 156 -23.72 11.19 1.49
CA ASP A 156 -24.31 10.43 2.62
C ASP A 156 -25.03 9.10 2.28
N CYS A 157 -25.46 8.86 1.05
CA CYS A 157 -26.20 7.65 0.66
C CYS A 157 -25.33 6.49 0.16
N GLY A 158 -24.02 6.71 -0.06
CA GLY A 158 -23.13 5.75 -0.75
C GLY A 158 -21.91 5.27 0.06
N LEU A 159 -21.70 5.78 1.27
CA LEU A 159 -20.43 5.64 2.01
C LEU A 159 -19.96 4.20 2.20
N GLU A 160 -20.84 3.29 2.62
CA GLU A 160 -20.46 1.90 2.90
C GLU A 160 -20.03 1.17 1.61
N LEU A 161 -20.72 1.42 0.50
CA LEU A 161 -20.38 0.84 -0.80
C LEU A 161 -19.07 1.44 -1.34
N ALA A 162 -18.91 2.75 -1.23
CA ALA A 162 -17.70 3.46 -1.64
C ALA A 162 -16.46 2.99 -0.86
N MET A 163 -16.58 2.85 0.47
CA MET A 163 -15.54 2.32 1.33
C MET A 163 -15.13 0.91 0.91
N ARG A 164 -16.11 -0.01 0.75
CA ARG A 164 -15.83 -1.40 0.33
C ARG A 164 -15.17 -1.45 -1.04
N TRP A 165 -15.69 -0.68 -1.99
CA TRP A 165 -15.16 -0.62 -3.34
C TRP A 165 -13.72 -0.09 -3.36
N ALA A 166 -13.43 1.01 -2.65
CA ALA A 166 -12.12 1.64 -2.66
C ALA A 166 -11.06 0.74 -2.01
N HIS A 167 -11.40 0.12 -0.87
CA HIS A 167 -10.54 -0.85 -0.21
C HIS A 167 -10.26 -2.06 -1.12
N ASP A 168 -11.28 -2.66 -1.73
CA ASP A 168 -11.11 -3.81 -2.63
C ASP A 168 -10.24 -3.47 -3.86
N LYS A 169 -10.45 -2.28 -4.46
CA LYS A 169 -9.62 -1.79 -5.56
C LYS A 169 -8.18 -1.60 -5.16
N CYS A 170 -7.91 -1.00 -4.00
CA CYS A 170 -6.55 -0.85 -3.48
C CYS A 170 -5.92 -2.23 -3.22
N ALA A 171 -6.65 -3.16 -2.59
CA ALA A 171 -6.15 -4.51 -2.33
C ALA A 171 -5.85 -5.27 -3.64
N SER A 172 -6.71 -5.13 -4.66
CA SER A 172 -6.47 -5.68 -6.00
C SER A 172 -5.21 -5.09 -6.64
N ALA A 173 -5.03 -3.77 -6.59
CA ALA A 173 -3.86 -3.08 -7.11
C ALA A 173 -2.55 -3.56 -6.44
N VAL A 174 -2.55 -3.71 -5.11
CA VAL A 174 -1.41 -4.27 -4.37
C VAL A 174 -1.08 -5.69 -4.84
N ARG A 175 -2.08 -6.57 -4.96
CA ARG A 175 -1.87 -7.96 -5.42
C ARG A 175 -1.37 -8.04 -6.86
N SER A 176 -1.76 -7.09 -7.72
CA SER A 176 -1.27 -7.02 -9.10
C SER A 176 0.20 -6.61 -9.17
N ALA A 177 0.63 -5.67 -8.32
CA ALA A 177 2.01 -5.20 -8.27
C ALA A 177 2.93 -6.13 -7.45
N VAL A 178 2.40 -6.80 -6.43
CA VAL A 178 3.11 -7.72 -5.54
C VAL A 178 2.41 -9.07 -5.59
N PRO A 179 2.70 -9.93 -6.59
CA PRO A 179 2.03 -11.21 -6.75
C PRO A 179 2.37 -12.16 -5.60
N TRP A 180 1.51 -13.17 -5.38
CA TRP A 180 1.65 -14.14 -4.29
C TRP A 180 3.05 -14.78 -4.25
N SER A 181 3.64 -15.12 -5.40
CA SER A 181 4.98 -15.70 -5.46
C SER A 181 6.07 -14.81 -4.83
N THR A 182 5.93 -13.49 -4.95
CA THR A 182 6.85 -12.53 -4.32
C THR A 182 6.59 -12.46 -2.81
N PHE A 183 5.31 -12.41 -2.43
CA PHE A 183 4.88 -12.33 -1.04
C PHE A 183 5.30 -13.57 -0.24
N ASP A 184 5.04 -14.77 -0.78
CA ASP A 184 5.39 -16.08 -0.22
C ASP A 184 6.90 -16.25 -0.06
N ALA A 185 7.69 -15.84 -1.06
CA ALA A 185 9.15 -15.84 -0.97
C ALA A 185 9.65 -14.94 0.18
N CYS A 186 8.97 -13.83 0.47
CA CYS A 186 9.31 -12.99 1.62
C CYS A 186 8.94 -13.65 2.95
N ILE A 187 7.78 -14.31 3.02
CA ILE A 187 7.35 -15.05 4.22
C ILE A 187 8.35 -16.18 4.55
N ALA A 188 8.79 -16.93 3.55
CA ALA A 188 9.76 -18.01 3.73
C ALA A 188 11.09 -17.53 4.35
N ARG A 189 11.49 -16.27 4.12
CA ARG A 189 12.69 -15.67 4.72
C ARG A 189 12.52 -15.42 6.22
N ILE A 190 11.32 -15.12 6.71
CA ILE A 190 11.05 -14.96 8.15
C ILE A 190 11.38 -16.26 8.90
N GLY A 191 10.88 -17.39 8.40
CA GLY A 191 11.09 -18.70 9.04
C GLY A 191 12.53 -19.21 9.00
N SER A 192 13.41 -18.54 8.26
CA SER A 192 14.83 -18.90 8.12
C SER A 192 15.77 -18.06 9.00
N GLN A 193 15.24 -17.03 9.68
CA GLN A 193 16.01 -16.11 10.55
C GLN A 193 15.78 -16.37 12.05
N SER A 194 15.01 -17.42 12.39
CA SER A 194 14.70 -17.86 13.76
C SER A 194 15.67 -18.92 14.26
#